data_AF-A0A564Q301-F1
#
_entry.id   AF-A0A564Q301-F1
#
_cell.length_a   1.000
_cell.length_b   1.000
_cell.length_c   1.000
_cell.angle_alpha   90.00
_cell.angle_beta   90.00
_cell.angle_gamma   90.00
#
_symmetry.space_group_name_H-M   'P 1'
#
loop_
_entity.id
_entity.type
_entity.pdbx_description
1 polymer ?
#
loop_
_entity_poly.entity_id
_entity_poly.type
_entity_poly.pdbx_seq_one_letter_code
_entity_poly.pdbx_strand_id
1 'polypeptide(L)'
;MLKNKHLSKAISDVGMYEFRRQLEYKTKWYGSEIVYADRFFPSTKRCSRCGHINSEMKLSQRIFVCESCGFTADRDYNSSLNLQQTAIAAVSSPVALKTPVGEGSSGFLSNEDVKLPSMNQESNIEPELGFSKF
;
A
#
# COMPACT_ATOMS: atom_id res chain seq x y z
N MET A 1 14.01 3.92 -9.62
CA MET A 1 14.32 3.29 -8.32
C MET A 1 15.67 2.57 -8.30
N LEU A 2 16.19 2.06 -9.43
CA LEU A 2 17.41 1.22 -9.46
C LEU A 2 18.76 1.96 -9.53
N LYS A 3 18.78 3.29 -9.28
CA LYS A 3 20.02 4.09 -9.38
C LYS A 3 20.98 3.88 -8.20
N ASN A 4 20.48 3.49 -7.02
CA ASN A 4 21.31 3.26 -5.84
C ASN A 4 21.87 1.84 -5.86
N LYS A 5 23.20 1.70 -6.03
CA LYS A 5 23.89 0.41 -6.13
C LYS A 5 23.76 -0.48 -4.88
N HIS A 6 23.55 0.11 -3.71
CA HIS A 6 23.40 -0.63 -2.45
C HIS A 6 21.99 -1.19 -2.26
N LEU A 7 20.98 -0.50 -2.79
CA LEU A 7 19.57 -0.88 -2.59
C LEU A 7 18.94 -1.53 -3.84
N SER A 8 19.56 -1.39 -5.01
CA SER A 8 18.98 -1.84 -6.28
C SER A 8 18.68 -3.33 -6.29
N LYS A 9 19.58 -4.17 -5.75
CA LYS A 9 19.36 -5.62 -5.66
C LYS A 9 18.15 -5.94 -4.80
N ALA A 10 18.13 -5.46 -3.55
CA ALA A 10 17.03 -5.69 -2.63
C ALA A 10 15.70 -5.19 -3.20
N ILE A 11 15.68 -4.03 -3.88
CA ILE A 11 14.48 -3.48 -4.53
C ILE A 11 13.98 -4.37 -5.67
N SER A 12 14.89 -4.88 -6.51
CA SER A 12 14.55 -5.77 -7.62
C SER A 12 13.99 -7.10 -7.12
N ASP A 13 14.58 -7.64 -6.05
CA ASP A 13 14.20 -8.95 -5.48
C ASP A 13 12.76 -8.95 -4.94
N VAL A 14 12.21 -7.80 -4.51
CA VAL A 14 10.82 -7.74 -4.01
C VAL A 14 9.76 -7.80 -5.12
N GLY A 15 10.11 -7.55 -6.39
CA GLY A 15 9.16 -7.70 -7.50
C GLY A 15 7.93 -6.77 -7.41
N MET A 16 8.10 -5.50 -7.06
CA MET A 16 7.01 -4.52 -6.85
C MET A 16 6.00 -4.41 -8.03
N TYR A 17 6.44 -4.64 -9.26
CA TYR A 17 5.55 -4.66 -10.43
C TYR A 17 4.57 -5.84 -10.37
N GLU A 18 5.06 -7.02 -10.04
CA GLU A 18 4.24 -8.22 -9.93
C GLU A 18 3.23 -8.09 -8.78
N PHE A 19 3.67 -7.54 -7.64
CA PHE A 19 2.78 -7.22 -6.53
C PHE A 19 1.61 -6.32 -6.97
N ARG A 20 1.90 -5.26 -7.72
CA ARG A 20 0.85 -4.38 -8.28
C ARG A 20 -0.06 -5.12 -9.26
N ARG A 21 0.49 -5.91 -10.17
CA ARG A 21 -0.28 -6.68 -11.16
C ARG A 21 -1.28 -7.61 -10.48
N GLN A 22 -0.85 -8.30 -9.43
CA GLN A 22 -1.71 -9.20 -8.66
C GLN A 22 -2.83 -8.45 -7.94
N LEU A 23 -2.53 -7.28 -7.36
CA LEU A 23 -3.56 -6.42 -6.76
C LEU A 23 -4.60 -6.00 -7.79
N GLU A 24 -4.19 -5.46 -8.94
CA GLU A 24 -5.09 -5.04 -10.02
C GLU A 24 -5.97 -6.19 -10.54
N TYR A 25 -5.40 -7.39 -10.66
CA TYR A 25 -6.14 -8.58 -11.07
C TYR A 25 -7.20 -8.97 -10.02
N LYS A 26 -6.81 -9.06 -8.75
CA LYS A 26 -7.70 -9.51 -7.67
C LYS A 26 -8.77 -8.47 -7.35
N THR A 27 -8.47 -7.18 -7.38
CA THR A 27 -9.47 -6.14 -7.10
C THR A 27 -10.59 -6.14 -8.14
N LYS A 28 -10.25 -6.28 -9.43
CA LYS A 28 -11.25 -6.48 -10.50
C LYS A 28 -12.12 -7.71 -10.26
N TRP A 29 -11.53 -8.80 -9.79
CA TRP A 29 -12.26 -10.04 -9.53
C TRP A 29 -13.28 -9.92 -8.39
N TYR A 30 -12.95 -9.11 -7.37
CA TYR A 30 -13.80 -8.88 -6.21
C TYR A 30 -14.68 -7.62 -6.30
N GLY A 31 -14.70 -6.92 -7.44
CA GLY A 31 -15.44 -5.65 -7.58
C GLY A 31 -14.94 -4.53 -6.66
N SER A 32 -13.71 -4.62 -6.16
CA SER A 32 -13.10 -3.61 -5.30
C SER A 32 -12.33 -2.58 -6.11
N GLU A 33 -12.20 -1.36 -5.60
CA GLU A 33 -11.44 -0.28 -6.24
C GLU A 33 -9.99 -0.22 -5.70
N ILE A 34 -9.05 0.13 -6.58
CA ILE A 34 -7.66 0.42 -6.20
C ILE A 34 -7.34 1.89 -6.45
N VAL A 35 -6.91 2.58 -5.40
CA VAL A 35 -6.47 3.99 -5.47
C VAL A 35 -4.96 4.07 -5.38
N TYR A 36 -4.35 4.83 -6.28
CA TYR A 36 -2.91 5.05 -6.29
C TYR A 36 -2.56 6.40 -5.66
N ALA A 37 -1.69 6.39 -4.66
CA ALA A 37 -1.04 7.60 -4.19
C ALA A 37 0.00 8.10 -5.22
N ASP A 38 0.27 9.41 -5.23
CA ASP A 38 1.33 9.97 -6.06
C ASP A 38 2.70 9.36 -5.73
N ARG A 39 3.57 9.25 -6.74
CA ARG A 39 4.90 8.65 -6.61
C ARG A 39 5.78 9.36 -5.57
N PHE A 40 5.61 10.67 -5.40
CA PHE A 40 6.40 11.49 -4.48
C PHE A 40 5.61 11.93 -3.25
N PHE A 41 4.46 11.29 -3.00
CA PHE A 41 3.68 11.55 -1.79
C PHE A 41 4.50 11.25 -0.53
N PRO A 42 4.66 12.22 0.40
CA PRO A 42 5.53 12.07 1.56
C PRO A 42 4.87 11.27 2.70
N SER A 43 4.39 10.06 2.43
CA SER A 43 3.63 9.23 3.40
C SER A 43 4.40 8.89 4.68
N THR A 44 5.74 8.76 4.60
CA THR A 44 6.60 8.46 5.75
C THR A 44 7.02 9.70 6.54
N LYS A 45 7.03 10.87 5.90
CA LYS A 45 7.45 12.14 6.51
C LYS A 45 6.29 12.99 7.02
N ARG A 46 5.09 12.78 6.50
CA ARG A 46 3.88 13.50 6.90
C ARG A 46 3.33 12.94 8.20
N CYS A 47 2.92 13.81 9.12
CA CYS A 47 2.22 13.42 10.32
C CYS A 47 0.75 13.14 10.00
N SER A 48 0.26 11.95 10.32
CA SER A 48 -1.15 11.56 10.16
C SER A 48 -2.12 12.34 11.06
N ARG A 49 -1.63 12.97 12.13
CA ARG A 49 -2.43 13.75 13.07
C ARG A 49 -2.59 15.22 12.66
N CYS A 50 -1.49 15.91 12.34
CA CYS A 50 -1.52 17.36 12.07
C CYS A 50 -1.15 17.75 10.63
N GLY A 51 -0.73 16.79 9.80
CA GLY A 51 -0.34 17.04 8.41
C GLY A 51 1.03 17.71 8.22
N HIS A 52 1.75 18.03 9.29
CA HIS A 52 3.11 18.56 9.21
C HIS A 52 4.05 17.56 8.52
N ILE A 53 4.97 18.05 7.68
CA ILE A 53 5.94 17.22 6.96
C ILE A 53 7.30 17.47 7.58
N ASN A 54 7.87 16.45 8.23
CA ASN A 54 9.23 16.53 8.73
C ASN A 54 10.22 16.68 7.56
N SER A 55 11.19 17.57 7.71
CA SER A 55 12.18 17.88 6.68
C SER A 55 13.08 16.67 6.39
N GLU A 56 13.61 16.05 7.44
CA GLU A 56 14.52 14.92 7.38
C GLU A 56 13.96 13.67 8.06
N MET A 57 14.05 12.54 7.36
CA MET A 57 13.79 11.23 7.94
C MET A 57 14.68 10.20 7.25
N LYS A 58 15.53 9.52 8.01
CA LYS A 58 16.46 8.50 7.52
C LYS A 58 15.74 7.17 7.36
N LEU A 59 16.15 6.37 6.37
CA LEU A 59 15.58 5.03 6.14
C LEU A 59 15.71 4.10 7.37
N SER A 60 16.69 4.30 8.24
CA SER A 60 16.87 3.51 9.47
C SER A 60 15.92 3.86 10.62
N GLN A 61 15.28 5.04 10.63
CA GLN A 61 14.47 5.52 11.76
C GLN A 61 13.06 4.90 11.82
N ARG A 62 12.87 3.80 12.56
CA ARG A 62 11.56 3.11 12.65
C ARG A 62 10.48 3.86 13.42
N ILE A 63 10.85 4.76 14.33
CA ILE A 63 9.90 5.56 15.09
C ILE A 63 9.74 6.93 14.42
N PHE A 64 8.50 7.31 14.14
CA PHE A 64 8.13 8.64 13.69
C PHE A 64 7.82 9.52 14.91
N VAL A 65 8.44 10.70 14.97
CA VAL A 65 8.15 11.74 15.95
C VAL A 65 7.84 13.03 15.20
N CYS A 66 6.65 13.59 15.41
CA CYS A 66 6.25 14.84 14.77
C CYS A 66 6.89 16.04 15.49
N GLU A 67 7.63 16.86 14.75
CA GLU A 67 8.27 18.09 15.26
C GLU A 67 7.25 19.18 15.63
N SER A 68 6.04 19.14 15.07
CA SER A 68 5.00 20.15 15.27
C SER A 68 4.03 19.82 16.42
N CYS A 69 3.59 18.56 16.54
CA CYS A 69 2.56 18.19 17.52
C CYS A 69 3.00 17.13 18.54
N GLY A 70 4.24 16.65 18.48
CA GLY A 70 4.78 15.64 19.40
C GLY A 70 4.22 14.22 19.21
N PHE A 71 3.35 14.00 18.22
CA PHE A 71 2.83 12.67 17.92
C PHE A 71 3.97 11.67 17.65
N THR A 72 3.93 10.54 18.35
CA THR A 72 4.93 9.49 18.25
C THR A 72 4.26 8.16 17.93
N ALA A 73 4.76 7.46 16.92
CA ALA A 73 4.27 6.14 16.53
C ALA A 73 5.32 5.38 15.70
N ASP A 74 5.07 4.10 15.43
CA ASP A 74 5.80 3.40 14.38
C ASP A 74 5.61 4.12 13.03
N ARG A 75 6.69 4.23 12.25
CA ARG A 75 6.70 4.92 10.97
C ARG A 75 5.73 4.29 9.97
N ASP A 76 5.72 2.95 9.88
CA ASP A 76 4.90 2.25 8.90
C ASP A 76 3.42 2.37 9.29
N TYR A 77 3.12 2.35 10.59
CA TYR A 77 1.78 2.66 11.10
C TYR A 77 1.35 4.09 10.71
N ASN A 78 2.17 5.10 10.98
CA ASN A 78 1.87 6.48 10.58
C ASN A 78 1.67 6.62 9.06
N SER A 79 2.49 5.94 8.25
CA SER A 79 2.36 5.92 6.80
C SER A 79 1.08 5.25 6.32
N SER A 80 0.65 4.17 6.96
CA SER A 80 -0.61 3.50 6.63
C SER A 80 -1.82 4.42 6.83
N LEU A 81 -1.82 5.20 7.93
CA LEU A 81 -2.86 6.20 8.20
C LEU A 81 -2.87 7.32 7.16
N ASN A 82 -1.70 7.82 6.77
CA ASN A 82 -1.60 8.81 5.70
C ASN A 82 -2.15 8.29 4.37
N LEU A 83 -1.79 7.06 3.98
CA LEU A 83 -2.29 6.44 2.74
C LEU A 83 -3.80 6.19 2.80
N GLN A 84 -4.33 5.77 3.95
CA GLN A 84 -5.77 5.63 4.18
C GLN A 84 -6.49 6.97 3.99
N GLN A 85 -5.99 8.05 4.58
CA GLN A 85 -6.56 9.39 4.41
C GLN A 85 -6.56 9.82 2.94
N THR A 86 -5.48 9.55 2.20
CA THR A 86 -5.40 9.82 0.75
C THR A 86 -6.44 9.02 -0.04
N ALA A 87 -6.62 7.74 0.28
CA ALA A 87 -7.62 6.89 -0.37
C ALA A 87 -9.04 7.38 -0.09
N ILE A 88 -9.38 7.69 1.17
CA ILE A 88 -10.67 8.25 1.57
C ILE A 88 -10.93 9.57 0.83
N ALA A 89 -9.94 10.47 0.78
CA ALA A 89 -10.05 11.73 0.07
C ALA A 89 -10.34 11.53 -1.43
N ALA A 90 -9.69 10.56 -2.07
CA ALA A 90 -9.89 10.26 -3.49
C ALA A 90 -11.31 9.73 -3.79
N VAL A 91 -11.85 8.85 -2.95
CA VAL A 91 -13.20 8.27 -3.15
C VAL A 91 -14.33 9.20 -2.70
N SER A 92 -14.06 10.10 -1.74
CA SER A 92 -15.06 11.05 -1.22
C SER A 92 -15.29 12.27 -2.10
N SER A 93 -14.37 12.54 -3.04
CA SER A 93 -14.50 13.64 -3.99
C SER A 93 -15.37 13.19 -5.18
N PRO A 94 -16.42 13.93 -5.57
CA PRO A 94 -17.28 13.59 -6.72
C PRO A 94 -16.58 13.75 -8.09
N VAL A 95 -15.25 13.88 -8.12
CA VAL A 95 -14.46 14.06 -9.33
C VAL A 95 -13.95 12.70 -9.78
N ALA A 96 -14.60 12.18 -10.83
CA ALA A 96 -14.22 10.97 -11.53
C ALA A 96 -12.71 10.94 -11.85
N LEU A 97 -11.97 10.03 -11.22
CA LEU A 97 -10.61 9.68 -11.64
C LEU A 97 -10.70 8.84 -12.91
N LYS A 98 -10.85 9.52 -14.05
CA LYS A 98 -10.34 9.03 -15.33
C LYS A 98 -8.84 9.30 -15.34
N THR A 99 -8.01 8.32 -15.02
CA THR A 99 -6.60 8.38 -15.42
C THR A 99 -6.48 7.92 -16.88
N PRO A 100 -5.66 8.60 -17.71
CA PRO A 100 -5.52 8.26 -19.12
C PRO A 100 -4.48 7.14 -19.26
N VAL A 101 -4.87 5.97 -19.79
CA VAL A 101 -4.15 5.16 -20.79
C VAL A 101 -5.03 3.95 -21.14
N GLY A 102 -5.42 3.86 -22.42
CA GLY A 102 -5.91 2.63 -23.04
C GLY A 102 -7.43 2.48 -23.09
N GLU A 103 -8.01 2.79 -24.24
CA GLU A 103 -9.41 2.53 -24.57
C GLU A 103 -9.73 1.04 -24.49
N GLY A 104 -10.81 0.74 -23.77
CA GLY A 104 -11.36 -0.59 -23.57
C GLY A 104 -12.68 -0.45 -22.83
N SER A 105 -13.68 0.04 -23.53
CA SER A 105 -15.06 0.16 -23.06
C SER A 105 -15.62 -1.20 -22.66
N SER A 106 -16.11 -1.34 -21.43
CA SER A 106 -17.34 -2.09 -21.13
C SER A 106 -17.74 -1.93 -19.66
N GLY A 107 -18.98 -1.46 -19.47
CA GLY A 107 -19.83 -1.84 -18.34
C GLY A 107 -19.65 -1.08 -17.03
N PHE A 108 -20.51 -0.09 -16.80
CA PHE A 108 -21.05 0.11 -15.46
C PHE A 108 -21.75 -1.19 -15.05
N LEU A 109 -21.28 -1.86 -14.00
CA LEU A 109 -22.06 -2.89 -13.33
C LEU A 109 -22.49 -2.36 -11.96
N SER A 110 -23.80 -2.19 -11.84
CA SER A 110 -24.54 -2.01 -10.60
C SER A 110 -24.13 -3.07 -9.57
N ASN A 111 -24.22 -2.69 -8.28
CA ASN A 111 -24.10 -3.57 -7.13
C ASN A 111 -24.94 -4.84 -7.31
N GLU A 112 -24.32 -5.92 -7.73
CA GLU A 112 -24.80 -7.28 -7.56
C GLU A 112 -23.80 -7.99 -6.65
N ASP A 113 -24.33 -8.66 -5.63
CA ASP A 113 -23.57 -9.31 -4.56
C ASP A 113 -22.42 -10.15 -5.15
N VAL A 114 -21.19 -9.65 -4.98
CA VAL A 114 -19.98 -10.36 -5.40
C VAL A 114 -19.91 -11.65 -4.60
N LYS A 115 -20.30 -12.75 -5.23
CA LYS A 115 -20.10 -14.09 -4.67
C LYS A 115 -18.60 -14.35 -4.61
N LEU A 116 -18.02 -14.08 -3.44
CA LEU A 116 -16.61 -14.34 -3.15
C LEU A 116 -16.31 -15.80 -3.52
N PRO A 117 -15.44 -16.07 -4.51
CA PRO A 117 -14.93 -17.41 -4.75
C PRO A 117 -14.26 -17.91 -3.47
N SER A 118 -14.50 -19.18 -3.12
CA SER A 118 -13.96 -19.76 -1.89
C SER A 118 -12.45 -19.58 -1.88
N MET A 119 -11.95 -18.88 -0.86
CA MET A 119 -10.53 -18.88 -0.53
C MET A 119 -10.12 -20.33 -0.32
N ASN A 120 -9.50 -20.93 -1.33
CA ASN A 120 -8.67 -22.11 -1.09
C ASN A 120 -7.47 -21.58 -0.31
N GLN A 121 -7.63 -21.60 1.02
CA GLN A 121 -6.59 -21.38 1.98
C GLN A 121 -5.51 -22.41 1.65
N GLU A 122 -4.39 -21.95 1.08
CA GLU A 122 -3.21 -22.80 0.96
C GLU A 122 -2.93 -23.35 2.36
N SER A 123 -2.93 -24.67 2.48
CA SER A 123 -2.83 -25.37 3.75
C SER A 123 -1.62 -24.86 4.51
N ASN A 124 -1.82 -24.42 5.75
CA ASN A 124 -0.76 -24.16 6.71
C ASN A 124 0.15 -25.40 6.76
N ILE A 125 1.32 -25.32 6.13
CA ILE A 125 2.40 -26.24 6.41
C ILE A 125 2.90 -25.79 7.79
N GLU A 126 2.52 -26.53 8.84
CA GLU A 126 3.03 -26.29 10.18
C GLU A 126 4.57 -26.38 10.17
N PRO A 127 5.27 -25.50 10.90
CA PRO A 127 6.70 -25.66 11.10
C PRO A 127 6.88 -26.84 12.05
N GLU A 128 7.35 -27.98 11.56
CA GLU A 128 7.72 -29.07 12.44
C GLU A 128 8.78 -28.60 13.44
N LEU A 129 8.38 -28.65 14.71
CA LEU A 129 9.19 -28.43 15.89
C LEU A 129 10.33 -29.45 15.95
N GLY A 130 11.45 -29.13 15.31
CA GLY A 130 12.73 -29.82 15.46
C GLY A 130 13.59 -29.25 16.59
N PHE A 131 13.07 -29.15 17.82
CA PHE A 131 13.91 -28.96 19.00
C PHE A 131 14.40 -30.34 19.47
N SER A 132 15.53 -30.80 18.91
CA SER A 132 16.31 -31.90 19.50
C SER A 132 17.77 -31.47 19.67
N LYS A 133 18.15 -31.29 20.94
CA LYS A 133 19.49 -31.40 21.52
C LYS A 133 20.60 -31.80 20.54
N PHE A 134 21.55 -30.90 20.29
CA PHE A 134 22.99 -31.01 20.64
C PHE A 134 23.67 -29.67 20.37
#